data_AF-A0A352S9K6-F1
#
_entry.id   AF-A0A352S9K6-F1
#
_cell.length_a   1.000
_cell.length_b   1.000
_cell.length_c   1.000
_cell.angle_alpha   90.00
_cell.angle_beta   90.00
_cell.angle_gamma   90.00
#
_symmetry.space_group_name_H-M   'P 1'
#
loop_
_entity.id
_entity.type
_entity.pdbx_description
1 polymer ?
#
loop_
_entity_poly.entity_id
_entity_poly.type
_entity_poly.pdbx_seq_one_letter_code
_entity_poly.pdbx_strand_id
1 'polypeptide(L)' 'PLFVLYTSGSTGKPKGVQHSTGGYLLWALMTMRWTFDIKPDDMFWCTADIGW' A
#
# COMPACT_ATOMS: atom_id res chain seq x y z
N PRO A 1 7.83 -7.48 10.67
CA PRO A 1 6.47 -7.26 10.13
C PRO A 1 6.22 -5.75 10.10
N LEU A 2 5.58 -5.20 9.06
CA LEU A 2 5.30 -3.75 8.96
C LEU A 2 3.90 -3.40 9.44
N PHE A 3 2.86 -3.98 8.83
CA PHE A 3 1.45 -3.83 9.24
C PHE A 3 0.63 -5.07 8.85
N VAL A 4 -0.60 -5.12 9.38
CA VAL A 4 -1.65 -6.09 9.00
C VAL A 4 -2.87 -5.32 8.51
N LEU A 5 -3.34 -5.64 7.31
CA LEU A 5 -4.58 -5.09 6.73
C LEU A 5 -5.62 -6.21 6.63
N TYR A 6 -6.79 -6.01 7.23
CA TYR A 6 -7.87 -6.99 7.19
C TYR A 6 -8.70 -6.83 5.92
N THR A 7 -8.90 -7.93 5.19
CA THR A 7 -9.70 -7.95 3.96
C THR A 7 -10.81 -8.99 4.05
N SER A 8 -11.87 -8.82 3.25
CA SER A 8 -12.95 -9.82 3.14
C SER A 8 -12.42 -11.08 2.46
N GLY A 9 -12.29 -12.18 3.21
CA GLY A 9 -11.99 -13.50 2.64
C GLY A 9 -13.23 -14.17 2.03
N SER A 10 -13.03 -15.19 1.19
CA SER A 10 -14.12 -15.97 0.59
C SER A 10 -14.95 -16.81 1.58
N THR A 11 -14.48 -16.98 2.82
CA THR A 11 -15.10 -17.84 3.85
C THR A 11 -15.80 -17.06 4.97
N GLY A 12 -16.07 -15.76 4.75
CA GLY A 12 -16.85 -14.90 5.66
C GLY A 12 -16.09 -14.33 6.87
N LYS A 13 -14.97 -14.93 7.28
CA LYS A 13 -14.07 -14.33 8.29
C LYS A 13 -13.04 -13.41 7.61
N PRO A 14 -12.84 -12.17 8.09
CA PRO A 14 -11.78 -11.31 7.59
C PRO A 14 -10.39 -11.94 7.72
N LYS A 15 -9.55 -11.77 6.71
CA LYS A 15 -8.17 -12.29 6.67
C LYS A 15 -7.20 -11.15 6.94
N GLY A 16 -6.28 -11.32 7.89
CA GLY A 16 -5.21 -10.36 8.17
C GLY A 16 -4.05 -10.55 7.19
N VAL A 17 -3.94 -9.69 6.19
CA VAL A 17 -2.83 -9.68 5.23
C VAL A 17 -1.63 -8.98 5.85
N GLN A 18 -0.53 -9.70 6.02
CA GLN A 18 0.70 -9.17 6.61
C GLN A 18 1.67 -8.71 5.52
N HIS A 19 2.16 -7.48 5.63
CA HIS A 19 3.22 -6.96 4.77
C HIS A 19 4.59 -6.94 5.46
N SER A 20 5.64 -7.28 4.71
CA SER A 20 7.04 -7.19 5.17
C SER A 20 7.58 -5.77 4.96
N THR A 21 8.54 -5.35 5.79
CA THR A 21 9.06 -3.98 5.78
C THR A 21 9.81 -3.63 4.49
N GLY A 22 10.85 -4.40 4.15
CA GLY A 22 11.69 -4.09 2.98
C GLY A 22 10.95 -4.20 1.66
N GLY A 23 10.20 -5.29 1.45
CA GLY A 23 9.48 -5.53 0.20
C GLY A 23 8.36 -4.51 -0.05
N TYR A 24 7.57 -4.18 0.98
CA TYR A 24 6.47 -3.24 0.85
C TYR A 24 6.96 -1.82 0.55
N LEU A 25 7.93 -1.31 1.32
CA LEU A 25 8.46 0.04 1.14
C LEU A 25 9.17 0.19 -0.22
N LEU A 26 9.93 -0.82 -0.63
CA LEU A 26 10.56 -0.82 -1.96
C LEU A 26 9.51 -0.76 -3.06
N TRP A 27 8.49 -1.61 -3.01
CA TRP A 27 7.44 -1.62 -4.04
C TRP A 27 6.68 -0.30 -4.11
N ALA A 28 6.28 0.26 -2.97
CA ALA A 28 5.59 1.55 -2.91
C ALA A 28 6.42 2.68 -3.52
N LEU A 29 7.72 2.75 -3.22
CA LEU A 29 8.60 3.78 -3.78
C LEU A 29 8.82 3.60 -5.30
N MET A 30 8.92 2.34 -5.76
CA MET A 30 9.11 2.03 -7.17
C MET A 30 7.88 2.37 -8.02
N THR A 31 6.67 2.09 -7.56
CA THR A 31 5.44 2.45 -8.28
C THR A 31 5.20 3.96 -8.28
N MET A 32 5.50 4.65 -7.18
CA MET A 32 5.50 6.12 -7.16
C MET A 32 6.44 6.69 -8.21
N ARG A 33 7.64 6.11 -8.36
CA ARG A 33 8.62 6.57 -9.35
C ARG A 33 8.28 6.22 -10.79
N TRP A 34 7.73 5.04 -11.07
CA TRP A 34 7.59 4.54 -12.45
C TRP A 34 6.16 4.61 -12.98
N THR A 35 5.15 4.52 -12.12
CA THR A 35 3.74 4.58 -12.52
C THR A 35 3.21 6.00 -12.43
N PHE A 36 3.50 6.69 -11.33
CA PHE A 36 3.05 8.07 -11.11
C PHE A 36 4.09 9.12 -11.53
N ASP A 37 5.30 8.68 -11.90
CA ASP A 37 6.43 9.52 -12.31
C ASP A 37 6.75 10.68 -11.35
N ILE A 38 6.58 10.46 -10.04
CA ILE A 38 6.65 11.54 -9.05
C ILE A 38 8.04 12.22 -9.04
N LYS A 39 8.03 13.57 -9.02
CA LYS A 39 9.20 14.45 -8.92
C LYS A 39 9.29 15.10 -7.53
N PRO A 40 10.46 15.64 -7.13
CA PRO A 40 10.64 16.25 -5.81
C PRO A 40 9.69 17.40 -5.48
N ASP A 41 9.25 18.15 -6.49
CA ASP A 41 8.38 19.33 -6.33
C ASP A 41 6.89 19.00 -6.56
N ASP A 42 6.56 17.74 -6.84
CA ASP A 42 5.18 17.33 -7.11
C ASP A 42 4.35 17.19 -5.82
N MET A 43 3.07 17.54 -5.91
CA MET A 43 2.08 17.24 -4.88
C MET A 43 1.26 16.01 -5.29
N PHE A 44 1.47 14.89 -4.60
CA PHE A 44 0.64 13.71 -4.78
C PHE A 44 -0.65 13.82 -3.95
N TRP A 45 -1.79 13.58 -4.60
CA TRP A 45 -3.09 13.62 -3.95
C TRP A 45 -3.83 12.30 -4.18
N CYS A 46 -4.10 11.57 -3.09
CA CYS A 46 -4.91 10.37 -3.10
C CYS A 46 -6.15 10.61 -2.24
N THR A 47 -7.35 10.51 -2.83
CA THR A 47 -8.61 10.63 -2.11
C THR A 47 -9.08 9.33 -1.46
N ALA A 48 -8.29 8.25 -1.56
CA ALA A 48 -8.66 6.97 -0.97
C ALA A 48 -8.59 7.04 0.57
N ASP A 49 -9.36 6.20 1.23
CA ASP A 49 -9.34 6.04 2.68
C ASP A 49 -8.13 5.20 3.12
N ILE A 50 -7.53 5.52 4.27
CA ILE A 50 -6.36 4.82 4.80
C ILE A 50 -6.66 3.40 5.32
N GLY A 51 -7.94 3.03 5.43
CA GLY A 51 -8.39 1.69 5.77
C GLY A 51 -8.29 0.69 4.61
N TRP A 52 -7.81 1.12 3.44
CA TRP A 52 -7.54 0.32 2.24
C TRP A 52 -6.10 0.50 1.76
#